data_AF-A0A1H8XIE8-F1
#
_entry.id   AF-A0A1H8XIE8-F1
#
_cell.length_a   1.000
_cell.length_b   1.000
_cell.length_c   1.000
_cell.angle_alpha   90.00
_cell.angle_beta   90.00
_cell.angle_gamma   90.00
#
_symmetry.space_group_name_H-M   'P 1'
#
loop_
_entity.id
_entity.type
_entity.pdbx_description
1 polymer ?
#
loop_
_entity_poly.entity_id
_entity_poly.type
_entity_poly.pdbx_seq_one_letter_code
_entity_poly.pdbx_strand_id
1 'polypeptide(L)'
;MTVLVEPYWREISTGLARHGIPVRHFVLHADQDTLRRRIEDAHPVPSRFRLQYLEPYAEAARTWLHREAEVVDTTQLTPAQAARRIADALTPR
;
A
#
# COMPACT_ATOMS: atom_id res chain seq x y z
N MET A 1 1.20 6.24 3.87
CA MET A 1 0.23 6.91 3.00
C MET A 1 0.10 6.10 1.72
N THR A 2 -1.08 6.05 1.11
CA THR A 2 -1.35 5.31 -0.13
C THR A 2 -1.90 6.29 -1.17
N VAL A 3 -1.43 6.21 -2.41
CA VAL A 3 -2.03 6.94 -3.54
C VAL A 3 -3.26 6.16 -3.98
N LEU A 4 -4.45 6.74 -3.85
CA LEU A 4 -5.72 6.08 -4.19
C LEU A 4 -6.25 6.46 -5.58
N VAL A 5 -5.68 7.53 -6.16
CA VAL A 5 -6.07 8.09 -7.46
C VAL A 5 -5.00 7.71 -8.48
N GLU A 6 -5.35 6.83 -9.42
CA GLU A 6 -4.41 6.29 -10.42
C GLU A 6 -3.69 7.38 -11.24
N PRO A 7 -4.34 8.46 -11.70
CA PRO A 7 -3.64 9.55 -12.38
C PRO A 7 -2.46 10.15 -11.59
N TYR A 8 -2.57 10.26 -10.27
CA TYR A 8 -1.46 10.77 -9.44
C TYR A 8 -0.30 9.77 -9.36
N TRP A 9 -0.59 8.47 -9.32
CA TRP A 9 0.45 7.46 -9.44
C TRP A 9 1.18 7.56 -10.78
N ARG A 10 0.44 7.69 -11.89
CA ARG A 10 1.03 7.83 -13.22
C ARG A 10 1.90 9.07 -13.35
N GLU A 11 1.50 10.19 -12.75
CA GLU A 11 2.31 11.41 -12.71
C GLU A 11 3.64 11.18 -11.99
N ILE A 12 3.59 10.56 -10.80
CA ILE A 12 4.77 10.25 -9.99
C ILE A 12 5.71 9.28 -10.74
N SER A 13 5.17 8.15 -11.23
CA SER A 13 5.97 7.11 -11.87
C SER A 13 6.58 7.59 -13.18
N THR A 14 5.82 8.35 -13.98
CA THR A 14 6.33 8.96 -15.23
C THR A 14 7.40 10.00 -14.92
N GLY A 15 7.23 10.82 -13.87
CA GLY A 15 8.24 11.77 -13.44
C GLY A 15 9.56 11.09 -13.07
N LEU A 16 9.50 10.03 -12.25
CA LEU A 16 10.68 9.26 -11.86
C LEU A 16 11.36 8.60 -13.05
N ALA A 17 10.59 8.00 -13.96
CA ALA A 17 11.10 7.38 -15.18
C ALA A 17 11.78 8.40 -16.10
N ARG A 18 11.22 9.60 -16.26
CA ARG A 18 11.82 10.70 -17.05
C ARG A 18 13.18 11.14 -16.53
N HIS A 19 13.42 10.99 -15.22
CA HIS A 19 14.71 11.26 -14.59
C HIS A 19 15.62 10.04 -14.53
N GLY A 20 15.25 8.93 -15.17
CA GLY A 20 16.05 7.70 -15.20
C GLY A 20 16.15 7.01 -13.84
N ILE A 21 15.19 7.23 -12.93
CA ILE A 21 15.19 6.64 -11.59
C ILE A 21 14.40 5.32 -11.64
N PRO A 22 15.06 4.16 -11.59
CA PRO A 22 14.35 2.88 -11.52
C PRO A 22 13.67 2.75 -10.15
N VAL A 23 12.42 2.28 -10.16
CA VAL A 23 11.63 2.10 -8.93
C VAL A 23 11.11 0.67 -8.84
N ARG A 24 11.21 0.08 -7.65
CA ARG A 24 10.45 -1.13 -7.31
C ARG A 24 9.24 -0.70 -6.49
N HIS A 25 8.06 -0.82 -7.08
CA HIS A 25 6.81 -0.39 -6.46
C HIS A 25 6.15 -1.55 -5.71
N PHE A 26 5.86 -1.32 -4.43
CA PHE A 26 5.18 -2.28 -3.57
C PHE A 26 3.90 -1.68 -2.97
N VAL A 27 2.88 -2.52 -2.81
CA VAL A 27 1.67 -2.20 -2.06
C VAL A 27 1.65 -3.05 -0.80
N LEU A 28 1.57 -2.40 0.37
CA LEU A 28 1.32 -3.09 1.64
C LEU A 28 -0.19 -3.26 1.79
N HIS A 29 -0.69 -4.43 1.43
CA HIS A 29 -2.11 -4.75 1.52
C HIS A 29 -2.45 -5.32 2.90
N ALA A 30 -3.66 -5.08 3.35
CA ALA A 30 -4.32 -5.87 4.38
C ALA A 30 -5.82 -5.86 4.07
N ASP A 31 -6.53 -6.91 4.48
CA ASP A 31 -7.98 -6.95 4.33
C ASP A 31 -8.67 -5.79 5.09
N GLN A 32 -9.90 -5.47 4.67
CA GLN A 32 -10.61 -4.28 5.14
C GLN A 32 -10.88 -4.33 6.65
N ASP A 33 -11.17 -5.52 7.18
CA ASP A 33 -11.41 -5.73 8.62
C ASP A 33 -10.14 -5.52 9.44
N THR A 34 -8.99 -5.99 8.96
CA THR A 34 -7.69 -5.77 9.58
C THR A 34 -7.28 -4.30 9.51
N LEU A 35 -7.53 -3.61 8.39
CA LEU A 35 -7.30 -2.18 8.29
C LEU A 35 -8.18 -1.40 9.27
N ARG A 36 -9.47 -1.73 9.38
CA ARG A 36 -10.40 -1.11 10.34
C ARG A 36 -9.90 -1.28 11.77
N ARG A 37 -9.64 -2.53 12.20
CA ARG A 37 -9.12 -2.81 13.54
C ARG A 37 -7.84 -2.06 13.82
N ARG A 38 -6.86 -2.07 12.91
CA ARG A 38 -5.60 -1.32 13.07
C ARG A 38 -5.80 0.19 13.18
N ILE A 39 -6.83 0.76 12.57
CA ILE A 39 -7.16 2.20 12.69
C ILE A 39 -7.80 2.48 14.05
N GLU A 40 -8.72 1.63 14.48
CA GLU A 40 -9.43 1.73 15.76
C GLU A 40 -8.49 1.52 16.94
N ASP A 41 -7.60 0.54 16.87
CA ASP A 41 -6.65 0.19 17.93
C ASP A 41 -5.45 1.14 18.02
N ALA A 42 -5.21 1.96 16.99
CA ALA A 42 -4.04 2.83 16.96
C ALA A 42 -4.08 3.94 18.03
N HIS A 43 -5.28 4.41 18.39
CA HIS A 43 -5.47 5.50 19.35
C HIS A 43 -6.79 5.32 20.11
N PRO A 44 -6.92 5.84 21.35
CA PRO A 44 -8.17 5.75 22.13
C PRO A 44 -9.40 6.32 21.42
N VAL A 45 -9.21 7.30 20.54
CA VAL A 45 -10.26 7.85 19.67
C VAL A 45 -9.92 7.51 18.22
N PRO A 46 -10.71 6.65 17.55
CA PRO A 46 -10.47 6.27 16.17
C PRO A 46 -10.51 7.46 15.21
N SER A 47 -9.59 7.46 14.24
CA SER A 47 -9.55 8.49 13.21
C SER A 47 -10.68 8.29 12.20
N ARG A 48 -11.77 9.07 12.32
CA ARG A 48 -12.86 9.08 11.32
C ARG A 48 -12.35 9.33 9.91
N PHE A 49 -11.36 10.22 9.78
CA PHE A 49 -10.70 10.50 8.51
C PHE A 49 -10.07 9.23 7.91
N ARG A 50 -9.34 8.42 8.68
CA ARG A 50 -8.74 7.18 8.16
C ARG A 50 -9.81 6.13 7.80
N LEU A 51 -10.86 6.02 8.61
CA LEU A 51 -11.96 5.09 8.36
C LEU A 51 -12.71 5.38 7.05
N GLN A 52 -12.87 6.66 6.69
CA GLN A 52 -13.55 7.04 5.44
C GLN A 52 -12.82 6.55 4.17
N TYR A 53 -11.53 6.20 4.28
CA TYR A 53 -10.74 5.70 3.16
C TYR A 53 -10.69 4.17 3.05
N LEU A 54 -11.39 3.43 3.93
CA LEU A 54 -11.44 1.96 3.83
C LEU A 54 -12.05 1.49 2.49
N GLU A 55 -13.16 2.10 2.07
CA GLU A 55 -13.80 1.75 0.79
C GLU A 55 -13.05 2.32 -0.42
N PRO A 56 -12.61 3.60 -0.43
CA PRO A 56 -11.72 4.11 -1.48
C PRO A 56 -10.46 3.28 -1.68
N TYR A 57 -9.87 2.76 -0.60
CA TYR A 57 -8.74 1.83 -0.69
C TYR A 57 -9.14 0.51 -1.33
N ALA A 58 -10.25 -0.10 -0.91
CA ALA A 58 -10.73 -1.35 -1.48
C ALA A 58 -11.03 -1.22 -2.98
N GLU A 59 -11.60 -0.09 -3.42
CA GLU A 59 -11.83 0.23 -4.84
C GLU A 59 -10.52 0.39 -5.59
N ALA A 60 -9.55 1.17 -5.07
CA ALA A 60 -8.25 1.31 -5.72
C ALA A 60 -7.51 -0.04 -5.82
N ALA A 61 -7.54 -0.83 -4.74
CA ALA A 61 -6.92 -2.16 -4.65
C ALA A 61 -7.44 -3.11 -5.73
N ARG A 62 -8.76 -3.21 -5.89
CA ARG A 62 -9.39 -4.11 -6.86
C ARG A 62 -9.29 -3.62 -8.30
N THR A 63 -9.10 -2.31 -8.53
CA THR A 63 -9.12 -1.74 -9.90
C THR A 63 -7.74 -1.52 -10.49
N TRP A 64 -6.80 -0.90 -9.79
CA TRP A 64 -5.53 -0.47 -10.40
C TRP A 64 -4.31 -0.72 -9.52
N LEU A 65 -4.42 -0.55 -8.21
CA LEU A 65 -3.28 -0.52 -7.29
C LEU A 65 -2.49 -1.84 -7.33
N HIS A 66 -3.19 -2.98 -7.34
CA HIS A 66 -2.57 -4.31 -7.38
C HIS A 66 -1.98 -4.67 -8.76
N ARG A 67 -2.38 -3.97 -9.83
CA ARG A 67 -1.82 -4.18 -11.17
C ARG A 67 -0.51 -3.43 -11.37
N GLU A 68 -0.36 -2.29 -10.69
CA GLU A 68 0.78 -1.38 -10.82
C GLU A 68 1.93 -1.67 -9.84
N ALA A 69 1.78 -2.67 -8.97
CA ALA A 69 2.72 -2.92 -7.88
C ALA A 69 2.85 -4.40 -7.54
N GLU A 70 3.96 -4.77 -6.93
CA GLU A 70 4.07 -6.04 -6.22
C GLU A 70 3.32 -5.94 -4.88
N VAL A 71 2.36 -6.84 -4.65
CA VAL A 71 1.54 -6.82 -3.44
C VAL A 71 2.21 -7.62 -2.33
N VAL A 72 2.43 -6.96 -1.19
CA VAL A 72 2.81 -7.61 0.07
C VAL A 72 1.58 -7.65 0.96
N ASP A 73 0.95 -8.82 1.06
CA ASP A 73 -0.15 -9.03 2.02
C ASP A 73 0.40 -9.07 3.45
N THR A 74 -0.02 -8.08 4.24
CA THR A 74 0.36 -7.84 5.63
C THR A 74 -0.74 -8.19 6.62
N THR A 75 -1.85 -8.77 6.17
CA THR A 75 -3.02 -9.08 7.01
C THR A 75 -2.61 -9.83 8.28
N GLN A 76 -1.76 -10.83 8.14
CA GLN A 76 -1.24 -11.66 9.23
C GLN A 76 0.25 -11.45 9.51
N LEU A 77 0.84 -10.36 9.00
CA LEU A 77 2.26 -10.08 9.19
C LEU A 77 2.49 -9.02 10.27
N THR A 78 3.55 -9.27 11.04
CA THR A 78 4.21 -8.21 11.81
C THR A 78 4.96 -7.26 10.88
N PRO A 79 5.26 -6.02 11.33
CA PRO A 79 6.07 -5.07 10.56
C PRO A 79 7.44 -5.64 10.14
N ALA A 80 8.10 -6.40 11.02
CA ALA A 80 9.40 -7.01 10.73
C ALA A 80 9.30 -8.07 9.61
N GLN A 81 8.25 -8.88 9.61
CA GLN A 81 8.01 -9.87 8.55
C GLN A 81 7.68 -9.20 7.21
N ALA A 82 6.87 -8.13 7.21
CA ALA A 82 6.59 -7.36 6.01
C ALA A 82 7.87 -6.73 5.42
N ALA A 83 8.68 -6.10 6.26
CA ALA A 83 9.97 -5.54 5.86
C ALA A 83 10.90 -6.62 5.30
N ARG A 84 10.94 -7.81 5.92
CA ARG A 84 11.75 -8.92 5.43
C ARG A 84 11.31 -9.39 4.04
N ARG A 85 10.00 -9.54 3.80
CA ARG A 85 9.48 -9.93 2.48
C ARG A 85 9.88 -8.94 1.39
N ILE A 86 9.83 -7.63 1.69
CA ILE A 86 10.27 -6.58 0.74
C ILE A 86 11.76 -6.72 0.47
N ALA A 87 12.59 -6.88 1.51
CA ALA A 87 14.03 -7.02 1.35
C ALA A 87 14.41 -8.28 0.52
N ASP A 88 13.75 -9.40 0.78
CA ASP A 88 13.98 -10.64 0.04
C ASP A 88 13.59 -10.48 -1.46
N ALA A 89 12.51 -9.75 -1.77
CA ALA A 89 12.09 -9.46 -3.15
C ALA A 89 13.06 -8.56 -3.93
N LEU A 90 13.92 -7.81 -3.23
CA LEU A 90 14.95 -6.95 -3.84
C LEU A 90 16.28 -7.67 -4.05
N THR A 91 16.47 -8.84 -3.43
CA THR A 91 17.72 -9.58 -3.54
C THR A 91 17.71 -10.39 -4.85
N PRO A 92 18.70 -10.24 -5.75
CA PRO A 92 18.81 -11.08 -6.94
C PRO A 92 18.88 -12.56 -6.55
N ARG A 93 18.15 -13.41 -7.27
CA ARG A 93 18.34 -14.86 -7.18
C ARG A 93 19.64 -15.29 -7.84
#